data_AF-A0A7K3YXF7-F1
#
_entry.id   AF-A0A7K3YXF7-F1
#
_cell.length_a   1.000
_cell.length_b   1.000
_cell.length_c   1.000
_cell.angle_alpha   90.00
_cell.angle_beta   90.00
_cell.angle_gamma   90.00
#
_symmetry.space_group_name_H-M   'P 1'
#
loop_
_entity.id
_entity.type
_entity.pdbx_description
1 polymer ?
#
loop_
_entity_poly.entity_id
_entity_poly.type
_entity_poly.pdbx_seq_one_letter_code
_entity_poly.pdbx_strand_id
1 'polypeptide(L)'
;SGEHGHGPNIPELMVLSIWIGIAHITLGRLLGMYNHAKQGHGHHRTLAVMANFGWLAVMWGIIIAIWSVAAVPLMPDFTGLPALFTAAGMGVNISMIIGGVLILVGIAFIARESVLEVIELPTIVSHVLSYARIVAVGLSSVAIAMVVNFMTFDMFINPALENFTLMSIILVLVGLGIFLFGHVLNIALGLLGGGLHSIRLHYVEFFTKFYKGGGIRYNPFGMKRRFTTEE
;
A
#
# COMPACT_ATOMS: atom_id res chain seq x y z
N SER A 1 -25.07 -23.47 17.93
CA SER A 1 -24.60 -22.08 17.90
C SER A 1 -23.22 -22.04 18.52
N GLY A 2 -22.18 -22.13 17.68
CA GLY A 2 -20.80 -21.91 18.11
C GLY A 2 -20.46 -20.46 17.79
N GLU A 3 -20.14 -19.68 18.81
CA GLU A 3 -19.85 -18.27 18.70
C GLU A 3 -18.64 -18.05 17.80
N HIS A 4 -18.89 -17.52 16.60
CA HIS A 4 -17.89 -16.87 15.79
C HIS A 4 -17.44 -15.62 16.53
N GLY A 5 -16.42 -15.77 17.38
CA GLY A 5 -15.56 -14.67 17.77
C GLY A 5 -14.92 -14.10 16.51
N HIS A 6 -15.57 -13.11 15.92
CA HIS A 6 -15.02 -12.29 14.84
C HIS A 6 -13.88 -11.42 15.42
N GLY A 7 -12.74 -12.05 15.72
CA GLY A 7 -11.48 -11.34 15.63
C GLY A 7 -11.31 -10.83 14.20
N PRO A 8 -10.69 -9.67 13.96
CA PRO A 8 -10.46 -9.20 12.60
C PRO A 8 -9.71 -10.31 11.85
N ASN A 9 -10.26 -10.77 10.72
CA ASN A 9 -9.57 -11.70 9.84
C ASN A 9 -8.34 -10.98 9.26
N ILE A 10 -7.27 -10.95 10.05
CA ILE A 10 -6.00 -10.30 9.74
C ILE A 10 -5.50 -10.70 8.34
N PRO A 11 -5.57 -11.98 7.92
CA PRO A 11 -5.20 -12.37 6.57
C PRO A 11 -6.06 -11.69 5.48
N GLU A 12 -7.37 -11.55 5.69
CA GLU A 12 -8.27 -10.93 4.73
C GLU A 12 -8.02 -9.42 4.59
N LEU A 13 -7.75 -8.73 5.71
CA LEU A 13 -7.41 -7.29 5.70
C LEU A 13 -6.05 -7.04 5.04
N MET A 14 -5.08 -7.93 5.24
CA MET A 14 -3.79 -7.88 4.54
C MET A 14 -3.97 -8.06 3.03
N VAL A 15 -4.80 -9.01 2.61
CA VAL A 15 -5.09 -9.26 1.19
C VAL A 15 -5.84 -8.09 0.56
N LEU A 16 -6.80 -7.50 1.26
CA LEU A 16 -7.51 -6.30 0.80
C LEU A 16 -6.55 -5.13 0.60
N SER A 17 -5.61 -4.91 1.53
CA SER A 17 -4.59 -3.87 1.39
C SER A 17 -3.68 -4.11 0.17
N ILE A 18 -3.34 -5.36 -0.13
CA ILE A 18 -2.56 -5.72 -1.32
C ILE A 18 -3.37 -5.38 -2.58
N TRP A 19 -4.66 -5.72 -2.63
CA TRP A 19 -5.54 -5.38 -3.75
C TRP A 19 -5.68 -3.88 -3.98
N ILE A 20 -5.85 -3.10 -2.90
CA ILE A 20 -5.91 -1.64 -2.99
C ILE A 20 -4.58 -1.09 -3.51
N GLY A 21 -3.44 -1.61 -3.05
CA GLY A 21 -2.12 -1.22 -3.56
C GLY A 21 -1.92 -1.53 -5.05
N ILE A 22 -2.31 -2.73 -5.48
CA ILE A 22 -2.28 -3.13 -6.91
C ILE A 22 -3.17 -2.20 -7.73
N ALA A 23 -4.40 -1.92 -7.28
CA ALA A 23 -5.32 -1.03 -7.96
C ALA A 23 -4.75 0.39 -8.06
N HIS A 24 -4.17 0.92 -6.98
CA HIS A 24 -3.58 2.26 -6.94
C HIS A 24 -2.40 2.39 -7.93
N ILE A 25 -1.46 1.43 -7.93
CA ILE A 25 -0.29 1.46 -8.83
C ILE A 25 -0.72 1.28 -10.29
N THR A 26 -1.67 0.37 -10.55
CA THR A 26 -2.23 0.15 -11.90
C THR A 26 -2.89 1.41 -12.42
N LEU A 27 -3.72 2.07 -11.61
CA LEU A 27 -4.41 3.30 -11.95
C LEU A 27 -3.42 4.45 -12.20
N GLY A 28 -2.40 4.61 -11.36
CA GLY A 28 -1.35 5.61 -11.57
C GLY A 28 -0.62 5.44 -12.90
N ARG A 29 -0.27 4.20 -13.28
CA ARG A 29 0.40 3.92 -14.56
C ARG A 29 -0.52 4.04 -15.77
N LEU A 30 -1.80 3.68 -15.62
CA LEU A 30 -2.83 3.92 -16.65
C LEU A 30 -3.03 5.42 -16.93
N LEU A 31 -3.09 6.23 -15.88
CA LEU A 31 -3.16 7.68 -16.00
C LEU A 31 -1.87 8.26 -16.62
N GLY A 32 -0.70 7.72 -16.27
CA GLY A 32 0.57 8.05 -16.91
C GLY A 32 0.53 7.80 -18.42
N MET A 33 0.07 6.62 -18.85
CA MET A 33 -0.12 6.30 -20.27
C MET A 33 -1.09 7.26 -20.95
N TYR A 34 -2.22 7.56 -20.33
CA TYR A 34 -3.21 8.49 -20.89
C TYR A 34 -2.66 9.91 -21.03
N ASN A 35 -1.92 10.39 -20.03
CA ASN A 35 -1.33 11.73 -20.05
C ASN A 35 -0.25 11.84 -21.14
N HIS A 36 0.63 10.85 -21.26
CA HIS A 36 1.63 10.79 -22.33
C HIS A 36 1.00 10.62 -23.71
N ALA A 37 -0.09 9.85 -23.83
CA ALA A 37 -0.83 9.69 -25.08
C ALA A 37 -1.47 10.99 -25.58
N LYS A 38 -1.86 11.89 -24.66
CA LYS A 38 -2.56 13.15 -24.97
C LYS A 38 -1.61 14.35 -25.15
N GLN A 39 -0.45 14.37 -24.49
CA GLN A 39 0.48 15.52 -24.51
C GLN A 39 1.75 15.30 -25.34
N GLY A 40 2.06 14.07 -25.74
CA GLY A 40 3.29 13.74 -26.47
C GLY A 40 3.25 14.07 -27.97
N HIS A 41 4.28 14.75 -28.47
CA HIS A 41 4.54 14.94 -29.90
C HIS A 41 5.58 13.89 -30.39
N GLY A 42 5.26 13.12 -31.44
CA GLY A 42 6.23 12.27 -32.17
C GLY A 42 6.55 10.88 -31.59
N HIS A 43 7.70 10.33 -32.01
CA HIS A 43 8.20 8.97 -31.71
C HIS A 43 8.45 8.71 -30.20
N HIS A 44 8.70 9.77 -29.42
CA HIS A 44 8.81 9.68 -27.96
C HIS A 44 7.48 9.33 -27.27
N ARG A 45 6.32 9.57 -27.91
CA ARG A 45 5.01 9.22 -27.33
C ARG A 45 4.82 7.70 -27.23
N THR A 46 5.17 6.98 -28.28
CA THR A 46 4.98 5.52 -28.34
C THR A 46 5.97 4.80 -27.43
N LEU A 47 7.19 5.33 -27.28
CA LEU A 47 8.18 4.83 -26.33
C LEU A 47 7.67 5.00 -24.89
N ALA A 48 7.22 6.21 -24.52
CA ALA A 48 6.62 6.52 -23.21
C ALA A 48 5.43 5.65 -22.82
N VAL A 49 4.56 5.35 -23.78
CA VAL A 49 3.42 4.45 -23.54
C VAL A 49 3.90 3.00 -23.40
N MET A 50 4.91 2.59 -24.18
CA MET A 50 5.46 1.24 -24.12
C MET A 50 6.20 0.93 -22.82
N ALA A 51 6.97 1.84 -22.23
CA ALA A 51 7.58 1.53 -20.94
C ALA A 51 6.55 1.51 -19.82
N ASN A 52 5.56 2.42 -19.80
CA ASN A 52 4.47 2.33 -18.82
C ASN A 52 3.69 1.00 -18.93
N PHE A 53 3.53 0.48 -20.15
CA PHE A 53 3.00 -0.87 -20.37
C PHE A 53 3.96 -1.96 -19.87
N GLY A 54 5.26 -1.84 -20.15
CA GLY A 54 6.29 -2.76 -19.67
C GLY A 54 6.35 -2.84 -18.14
N TRP A 55 6.16 -1.70 -17.51
CA TRP A 55 6.03 -1.54 -16.07
C TRP A 55 4.79 -2.22 -15.47
N LEU A 56 3.65 -2.20 -16.18
CA LEU A 56 2.47 -2.99 -15.82
C LEU A 56 2.74 -4.49 -16.00
N ALA A 57 3.41 -4.86 -17.10
CA ALA A 57 3.78 -6.24 -17.40
C ALA A 57 4.72 -6.84 -16.33
N VAL A 58 5.77 -6.13 -15.91
CA VAL A 58 6.65 -6.58 -14.82
C VAL A 58 5.86 -6.78 -13.52
N MET A 59 5.01 -5.83 -13.16
CA MET A 59 4.25 -5.90 -11.91
C MET A 59 3.27 -7.08 -11.89
N TRP A 60 2.46 -7.22 -12.94
CA TRP A 60 1.53 -8.35 -13.06
C TRP A 60 2.25 -9.68 -13.23
N GLY A 61 3.42 -9.69 -13.87
CA GLY A 61 4.23 -10.89 -14.02
C GLY A 61 4.77 -11.40 -12.68
N ILE A 62 5.21 -10.49 -11.80
CA ILE A 62 5.60 -10.83 -10.42
C ILE A 62 4.41 -11.39 -9.63
N ILE A 63 3.23 -10.76 -9.75
CA ILE A 63 2.02 -11.20 -9.03
C ILE A 63 1.60 -12.62 -9.46
N ILE A 64 1.54 -12.86 -10.77
CA ILE A 64 1.19 -14.18 -11.31
C ILE A 64 2.21 -15.24 -10.90
N ALA A 65 3.50 -14.89 -10.86
CA ALA A 65 4.55 -15.78 -10.38
C ALA A 65 4.36 -16.12 -8.88
N ILE A 66 4.02 -15.13 -8.05
CA ILE A 66 3.74 -15.36 -6.62
C ILE A 66 2.53 -16.28 -6.43
N TRP A 67 1.43 -16.05 -7.14
CA TRP A 67 0.22 -16.89 -7.10
C TRP A 67 0.44 -18.32 -7.60
N SER A 68 1.51 -18.55 -8.38
CA SER A 68 1.90 -19.88 -8.83
C SER A 68 2.69 -20.68 -7.79
N VAL A 69 3.26 -20.02 -6.76
CA VAL A 69 4.19 -20.64 -5.80
C VAL A 69 3.56 -20.70 -4.40
N ALA A 70 2.72 -19.74 -4.05
CA ALA A 70 2.05 -19.67 -2.75
C ALA A 70 0.55 -19.43 -2.93
N ALA A 71 -0.25 -20.32 -2.33
CA ALA A 71 -1.69 -20.14 -2.22
C ALA A 71 -1.98 -19.13 -1.10
N VAL A 72 -2.25 -17.89 -1.50
CA VAL A 72 -2.63 -16.83 -0.57
C VAL A 72 -4.16 -16.80 -0.49
N PRO A 73 -4.78 -16.75 0.72
CA PRO A 73 -6.22 -16.62 0.86
C PRO A 73 -6.78 -15.46 0.03
N LEU A 74 -7.98 -15.59 -0.55
CA LEU A 74 -8.62 -14.60 -1.43
C LEU A 74 -7.94 -14.30 -2.78
N MET A 75 -6.85 -15.00 -3.15
CA MET A 75 -6.19 -14.83 -4.45
C MET A 75 -6.46 -16.02 -5.38
N PRO A 76 -6.43 -15.84 -6.72
CA PRO A 76 -6.50 -16.97 -7.65
C PRO A 76 -5.38 -17.96 -7.36
N ASP A 77 -5.74 -19.17 -6.94
CA ASP A 77 -4.79 -20.22 -6.63
C ASP A 77 -4.34 -20.91 -7.92
N PHE A 78 -3.09 -20.68 -8.31
CA PHE A 78 -2.46 -21.36 -9.44
C PHE A 78 -1.48 -22.46 -9.01
N THR A 79 -1.39 -22.74 -7.70
CA THR A 79 -0.54 -23.81 -7.16
C THR A 79 -1.07 -25.20 -7.50
N GLY A 80 -2.39 -25.35 -7.71
CA GLY A 80 -3.03 -26.60 -8.11
C GLY A 80 -2.91 -26.95 -9.60
N LEU A 81 -2.27 -26.12 -10.43
CA LEU A 81 -2.05 -26.44 -11.84
C LEU A 81 -0.97 -27.54 -11.98
N PRO A 82 -1.11 -28.47 -12.94
CA PRO A 82 -0.08 -29.48 -13.19
C PRO A 82 1.26 -28.83 -13.57
N ALA A 83 2.34 -29.28 -12.92
CA ALA A 83 3.69 -28.86 -13.27
C ALA A 83 4.08 -29.43 -14.64
N LEU A 84 4.51 -28.54 -15.55
CA LEU A 84 4.98 -28.92 -16.88
C LEU A 84 6.40 -29.48 -16.84
N PHE A 85 7.25 -28.89 -16.01
CA PHE A 85 8.62 -29.33 -15.76
C PHE A 85 9.10 -28.77 -14.42
N THR A 86 10.17 -29.36 -13.85
CA THR A 86 10.81 -28.85 -12.63
C THR A 86 12.05 -28.04 -13.01
N ALA A 87 12.15 -26.80 -12.54
CA ALA A 87 13.35 -25.98 -12.69
C ALA A 87 13.72 -25.32 -11.36
N ALA A 88 15.02 -25.27 -11.05
CA ALA A 88 15.54 -24.71 -9.80
C ALA A 88 14.90 -25.29 -8.52
N GLY A 89 14.46 -26.56 -8.54
CA GLY A 89 13.82 -27.22 -7.40
C GLY A 89 12.34 -26.87 -7.19
N MET A 90 11.72 -26.13 -8.12
CA MET A 90 10.30 -25.76 -8.08
C MET A 90 9.54 -26.31 -9.30
N GLY A 91 8.30 -26.76 -9.09
CA GLY A 91 7.40 -27.16 -10.18
C GLY A 91 6.94 -25.94 -10.97
N VAL A 92 7.24 -25.90 -12.28
CA VAL A 92 6.92 -24.78 -13.15
C VAL A 92 5.56 -25.05 -13.81
N ASN A 93 4.56 -24.28 -13.40
CA ASN A 93 3.21 -24.29 -13.98
C ASN A 93 3.11 -23.28 -15.14
N ILE A 94 2.06 -23.40 -15.97
CA ILE A 94 1.78 -22.46 -17.09
C ILE A 94 1.74 -21.00 -16.59
N SER A 95 1.15 -20.78 -15.41
CA SER A 95 1.11 -19.48 -14.71
C SER A 95 2.52 -18.92 -14.46
N MET A 96 3.46 -19.73 -13.98
CA MET A 96 4.83 -19.28 -13.71
C MET A 96 5.58 -18.91 -14.99
N ILE A 97 5.34 -19.64 -16.08
CA ILE A 97 5.92 -19.32 -17.40
C ILE A 97 5.34 -17.98 -17.89
N ILE A 98 4.02 -17.80 -17.82
CA ILE A 98 3.37 -16.54 -18.21
C ILE A 98 3.92 -15.38 -17.38
N GLY A 99 4.02 -15.55 -16.06
CA GLY A 99 4.59 -14.54 -15.16
C GLY A 99 6.04 -14.18 -15.53
N GLY A 100 6.89 -15.19 -15.75
CA GLY A 100 8.28 -15.00 -16.16
C GLY A 100 8.43 -14.32 -17.52
N VAL A 101 7.65 -14.74 -18.53
CA VAL A 101 7.63 -14.12 -19.85
C VAL A 101 7.17 -12.66 -19.77
N LEU A 102 6.14 -12.38 -18.96
CA LEU A 102 5.61 -11.03 -18.81
C LEU A 102 6.63 -10.08 -18.12
N ILE A 103 7.41 -10.60 -17.16
CA ILE A 103 8.53 -9.87 -16.56
C ILE A 103 9.60 -9.56 -17.62
N LEU A 104 10.04 -10.57 -18.39
CA LEU A 104 11.09 -10.39 -19.40
C LEU A 104 10.68 -9.41 -20.50
N VAL A 105 9.46 -9.57 -21.01
CA VAL A 105 8.86 -8.66 -22.00
C VAL A 105 8.71 -7.24 -21.42
N GLY A 106 8.30 -7.15 -20.16
CA GLY A 106 8.18 -5.87 -19.46
C GLY A 106 9.51 -5.13 -19.33
N ILE A 107 10.57 -5.83 -18.89
CA ILE A 107 11.93 -5.27 -18.81
C ILE A 107 12.43 -4.85 -20.20
N ALA A 108 12.18 -5.65 -21.23
CA ALA A 108 12.57 -5.33 -22.61
C ALA A 108 11.87 -4.07 -23.13
N PHE A 109 10.61 -3.84 -22.78
CA PHE A 109 9.89 -2.61 -23.14
C PHE A 109 10.40 -1.39 -22.39
N ILE A 110 10.74 -1.53 -21.10
CA ILE A 110 11.31 -0.43 -20.31
C ILE A 110 12.69 -0.04 -20.85
N ALA A 111 13.54 -1.03 -21.14
CA ALA A 111 14.89 -0.80 -21.66
C ALA A 111 14.94 -0.10 -23.02
N ARG A 112 13.85 -0.18 -23.82
CA ARG A 112 13.73 0.51 -25.11
C ARG A 112 13.44 2.00 -24.98
N GLU A 113 12.83 2.44 -23.88
CA GLU A 113 12.59 3.86 -23.65
C GLU A 113 13.81 4.52 -23.01
N SER A 114 14.30 3.98 -21.91
CA SER A 114 15.49 4.50 -21.25
C SER A 114 16.15 3.47 -20.33
N VAL A 115 17.48 3.48 -20.29
CA VAL A 115 18.26 2.68 -19.32
C VAL A 115 18.02 3.16 -17.88
N LEU A 116 17.69 4.45 -17.72
CA LEU A 116 17.42 5.06 -16.42
C LEU A 116 16.18 4.44 -15.75
N GLU A 117 15.11 4.16 -16.50
CA GLU A 117 13.90 3.53 -15.96
C GLU A 117 14.12 2.08 -15.49
N VAL A 118 15.06 1.35 -16.12
CA VAL A 118 15.40 -0.01 -15.66
C VAL A 118 16.07 0.04 -14.28
N ILE A 119 16.85 1.08 -14.00
CA ILE A 119 17.49 1.30 -12.68
C ILE A 119 16.42 1.59 -11.61
N GLU A 120 15.24 2.07 -12.00
CA GLU A 120 14.13 2.32 -11.09
C GLU A 120 13.33 1.06 -10.74
N LEU A 121 13.57 -0.11 -11.36
CA LEU A 121 12.83 -1.35 -11.04
C LEU A 121 12.75 -1.71 -9.53
N PRO A 122 13.79 -1.50 -8.70
CA PRO A 122 13.73 -1.71 -7.26
C PRO A 122 12.66 -0.87 -6.54
N THR A 123 12.17 0.21 -7.16
CA THR A 123 11.09 1.03 -6.61
C THR A 123 9.79 0.23 -6.42
N ILE A 124 9.56 -0.85 -7.18
CA ILE A 124 8.42 -1.75 -6.95
C ILE A 124 8.47 -2.34 -5.53
N VAL A 125 9.65 -2.79 -5.09
CA VAL A 125 9.85 -3.33 -3.74
C VAL A 125 9.67 -2.21 -2.71
N SER A 126 10.18 -1.01 -2.99
CA SER A 126 9.96 0.17 -2.14
C SER A 126 8.46 0.44 -1.94
N HIS A 127 7.65 0.40 -3.01
CA HIS A 127 6.21 0.57 -2.93
C HIS A 127 5.56 -0.49 -2.03
N VAL A 128 5.88 -1.77 -2.24
CA VAL A 128 5.32 -2.87 -1.43
C VAL A 128 5.69 -2.72 0.06
N LEU A 129 6.95 -2.39 0.35
CA LEU A 129 7.41 -2.17 1.72
C LEU A 129 6.72 -0.96 2.37
N SER A 130 6.43 0.08 1.58
CA SER A 130 5.62 1.21 2.02
C SER A 130 4.20 0.75 2.41
N TYR A 131 3.50 -0.08 1.62
CA TYR A 131 2.16 -0.57 2.01
C TYR A 131 2.20 -1.51 3.23
N ALA A 132 3.21 -2.39 3.32
CA ALA A 132 3.40 -3.27 4.47
C ALA A 132 3.51 -2.50 5.79
N ARG A 133 4.07 -1.29 5.76
CA ARG A 133 4.16 -0.42 6.94
C ARG A 133 2.79 0.07 7.43
N ILE A 134 1.84 0.38 6.54
CA ILE A 134 0.48 0.78 6.95
C ILE A 134 -0.21 -0.37 7.67
N VAL A 135 -0.10 -1.58 7.11
CA VAL A 135 -0.63 -2.82 7.71
C VAL A 135 -0.01 -3.07 9.08
N ALA A 136 1.32 -2.96 9.20
CA ALA A 136 2.03 -3.15 10.47
C ALA A 136 1.57 -2.17 11.56
N VAL A 137 1.37 -0.90 11.22
CA VAL A 137 0.84 0.11 12.15
C VAL A 137 -0.59 -0.22 12.57
N GLY A 138 -1.45 -0.64 11.64
CA GLY A 138 -2.83 -1.06 11.93
C GLY A 138 -2.89 -2.29 12.85
N LEU A 139 -2.09 -3.31 12.56
CA LEU A 139 -2.00 -4.52 13.40
C LEU A 139 -1.47 -4.22 14.80
N SER A 140 -0.47 -3.34 14.91
CA SER A 140 0.04 -2.89 16.21
C SER A 140 -1.04 -2.18 17.03
N SER A 141 -1.86 -1.33 16.39
CA SER A 141 -2.96 -0.66 17.07
C SER A 141 -4.04 -1.62 17.59
N VAL A 142 -4.35 -2.67 16.81
CA VAL A 142 -5.26 -3.74 17.25
C VAL A 142 -4.66 -4.52 18.41
N ALA A 143 -3.36 -4.85 18.37
CA ALA A 143 -2.67 -5.54 19.46
C ALA A 143 -2.68 -4.72 20.76
N ILE A 144 -2.40 -3.41 20.68
CA ILE A 144 -2.47 -2.51 21.84
C ILE A 144 -3.90 -2.47 22.41
N ALA A 145 -4.92 -2.36 21.56
CA ALA A 145 -6.32 -2.40 22.01
C ALA A 145 -6.65 -3.70 22.74
N MET A 146 -6.21 -4.85 22.22
CA MET A 146 -6.40 -6.15 22.88
C MET A 146 -5.72 -6.22 24.25
N VAL A 147 -4.48 -5.73 24.37
CA VAL A 147 -3.75 -5.73 25.64
C VAL A 147 -4.40 -4.78 26.66
N VAL A 148 -4.83 -3.59 26.23
CA VAL A 148 -5.57 -2.65 27.08
C VAL A 148 -6.89 -3.26 27.56
N ASN A 149 -7.64 -3.91 26.67
CA ASN A 149 -8.88 -4.59 27.04
C ASN A 149 -8.65 -5.72 28.04
N PHE A 150 -7.62 -6.55 27.82
CA PHE A 150 -7.24 -7.61 28.74
C PHE A 150 -6.89 -7.06 30.13
N MET A 151 -6.06 -6.00 30.20
CA MET A 151 -5.75 -5.37 31.48
C MET A 151 -7.01 -4.81 32.14
N THR A 152 -7.81 -4.02 31.43
CA THR A 152 -9.01 -3.38 31.99
C THR A 152 -10.04 -4.40 32.45
N PHE A 153 -10.47 -5.31 31.59
CA PHE A 153 -11.60 -6.20 31.88
C PHE A 153 -11.16 -7.41 32.68
N ASP A 154 -10.15 -8.14 32.22
CA ASP A 154 -9.80 -9.43 32.81
C ASP A 154 -8.99 -9.28 34.10
N MET A 155 -8.14 -8.26 34.20
CA MET A 155 -7.32 -8.07 35.41
C MET A 155 -7.94 -7.14 36.46
N PHE A 156 -8.69 -6.10 36.05
CA PHE A 156 -9.21 -5.10 37.00
C PHE A 156 -10.73 -5.20 37.24
N ILE A 157 -11.54 -5.20 36.19
CA ILE A 157 -13.01 -5.09 36.34
C ILE A 157 -13.65 -6.43 36.76
N ASN A 158 -13.34 -7.54 36.09
CA ASN A 158 -13.96 -8.84 36.38
C ASN A 158 -13.72 -9.31 37.83
N PRO A 159 -12.48 -9.27 38.37
CA PRO A 159 -12.22 -9.67 39.76
C PRO A 159 -12.89 -8.73 40.78
N ALA A 160 -13.09 -7.46 40.41
CA ALA A 160 -13.78 -6.48 41.24
C ALA A 160 -15.29 -6.74 41.31
N LEU A 161 -15.89 -7.27 40.24
CA LEU A 161 -17.33 -7.60 40.20
C LEU A 161 -17.66 -8.89 40.97
N GLU A 162 -16.72 -9.83 41.07
CA GLU A 162 -16.92 -11.07 41.84
C GLU A 162 -16.88 -10.84 43.36
N ASN A 163 -16.13 -9.85 43.83
CA ASN A 163 -15.98 -9.54 45.25
C ASN A 163 -16.44 -8.11 45.55
N PHE A 164 -17.73 -7.92 45.88
CA PHE A 164 -18.32 -6.63 46.26
C PHE A 164 -17.78 -6.08 47.59
N THR A 165 -16.52 -5.62 47.57
CA THR A 165 -15.78 -5.07 48.70
C THR A 165 -15.38 -3.62 48.39
N LEU A 166 -15.04 -2.80 49.39
CA LEU A 166 -14.52 -1.43 49.15
C LEU A 166 -13.33 -1.38 48.17
N MET A 167 -12.52 -2.44 48.12
CA MET A 167 -11.41 -2.61 47.17
C MET A 167 -11.88 -2.69 45.70
N SER A 168 -13.08 -3.23 45.45
CA SER A 168 -13.64 -3.35 44.09
C SER A 168 -13.84 -1.99 43.41
N ILE A 169 -14.31 -1.00 44.17
CA ILE A 169 -14.55 0.35 43.66
C ILE A 169 -13.24 0.99 43.19
N ILE A 170 -12.15 0.77 43.93
CA ILE A 170 -10.82 1.25 43.58
C ILE A 170 -10.31 0.56 42.30
N LEU A 171 -10.44 -0.76 42.21
CA LEU A 171 -10.01 -1.54 41.04
C LEU A 171 -10.78 -1.14 39.77
N VAL A 172 -12.09 -0.89 39.86
CA VAL A 172 -12.90 -0.41 38.72
C VAL A 172 -12.47 0.98 38.28
N LEU A 173 -12.20 1.90 39.21
CA LEU A 173 -11.69 3.24 38.90
C LEU A 173 -10.33 3.19 38.18
N VAL A 174 -9.43 2.33 38.63
CA VAL A 174 -8.12 2.11 38.00
C VAL A 174 -8.28 1.48 36.61
N GLY A 175 -9.11 0.44 36.49
CA GLY A 175 -9.40 -0.23 35.22
C GLY A 175 -10.00 0.71 34.18
N LEU A 176 -10.93 1.59 34.59
CA LEU A 176 -11.51 2.63 33.76
C LEU A 176 -10.47 3.67 33.33
N GLY A 177 -9.57 4.06 34.24
CA GLY A 177 -8.46 4.96 33.93
C GLY A 177 -7.53 4.39 32.85
N ILE A 178 -7.14 3.12 33.00
CA ILE A 178 -6.32 2.40 32.01
C ILE A 178 -7.06 2.25 30.68
N PHE A 179 -8.36 1.98 30.71
CA PHE A 179 -9.18 1.84 29.51
C PHE A 179 -9.19 3.14 28.69
N LEU A 180 -9.51 4.26 29.36
CA LEU A 180 -9.63 5.56 28.71
C LEU A 180 -8.27 6.02 28.18
N PHE A 181 -7.24 5.95 29.03
CA PHE A 181 -5.89 6.38 28.66
C PHE A 181 -5.29 5.51 27.55
N GLY A 182 -5.42 4.19 27.66
CA GLY A 182 -4.92 3.23 26.69
C GLY A 182 -5.56 3.39 25.31
N HIS A 183 -6.88 3.59 25.24
CA HIS A 183 -7.57 3.81 23.97
C HIS A 183 -7.29 5.19 23.36
N VAL A 184 -7.22 6.24 24.17
CA VAL A 184 -6.85 7.59 23.69
C VAL A 184 -5.44 7.57 23.10
N LEU A 185 -4.48 6.94 23.78
CA LEU A 185 -3.12 6.81 23.29
C LEU A 185 -3.06 5.95 22.01
N ASN A 186 -3.80 4.83 21.98
CA ASN A 186 -3.84 3.96 20.81
C ASN A 186 -4.38 4.69 19.56
N ILE A 187 -5.46 5.47 19.72
CA ILE A 187 -6.03 6.27 18.63
C ILE A 187 -5.04 7.35 18.19
N ALA A 188 -4.39 8.04 19.12
CA ALA A 188 -3.40 9.07 18.80
C ALA A 188 -2.22 8.49 18.00
N LEU A 189 -1.65 7.36 18.44
CA LEU A 189 -0.53 6.71 17.76
C LEU A 189 -0.96 6.12 16.41
N GLY A 190 -2.14 5.52 16.32
CA GLY A 190 -2.70 5.00 15.07
C GLY A 190 -2.93 6.10 14.03
N LEU A 191 -3.48 7.24 14.44
CA LEU A 191 -3.75 8.37 13.54
C LEU A 191 -2.45 9.03 13.05
N LEU A 192 -1.48 9.23 13.94
CA LEU A 192 -0.18 9.82 13.60
C LEU A 192 0.64 8.88 12.70
N GLY A 193 0.72 7.61 13.06
CA GLY A 193 1.46 6.60 12.30
C GLY A 193 0.85 6.33 10.91
N GLY A 194 -0.48 6.17 10.85
CA GLY A 194 -1.20 5.94 9.61
C GLY A 194 -1.27 7.19 8.72
N GLY A 195 -1.51 8.36 9.29
CA GLY A 195 -1.70 9.62 8.56
C GLY A 195 -0.41 10.12 7.89
N LEU A 196 0.69 10.20 8.64
CA LEU A 196 1.97 10.69 8.10
C LEU A 196 2.53 9.79 7.01
N HIS A 197 2.35 8.47 7.16
CA HIS A 197 2.85 7.51 6.19
C HIS A 197 2.00 7.46 4.92
N SER A 198 0.67 7.63 5.03
CA SER A 198 -0.23 7.76 3.88
C SER A 198 0.04 9.01 3.03
N ILE A 199 0.39 10.14 3.66
CA ILE A 199 0.79 11.38 2.98
C ILE A 199 2.09 11.17 2.20
N ARG A 200 3.08 10.49 2.81
CA ARG A 200 4.35 10.17 2.13
C ARG A 200 4.11 9.35 0.87
N LEU A 201 3.28 8.33 0.95
CA LEU A 201 2.90 7.50 -0.19
C LEU A 201 2.26 8.32 -1.31
N HIS A 202 1.28 9.19 -0.99
CA HIS A 202 0.69 10.04 -2.01
C HIS A 202 1.73 10.98 -2.64
N TYR A 203 2.39 11.80 -1.82
CA TYR A 203 3.30 12.85 -2.29
C TYR A 203 4.53 12.33 -3.04
N VAL A 204 5.14 11.24 -2.57
CA VAL A 204 6.40 10.75 -3.11
C VAL A 204 6.19 9.66 -4.16
N GLU A 205 5.20 8.78 -3.98
CA GLU A 205 5.05 7.59 -4.84
C GLU A 205 3.95 7.74 -5.90
N PHE A 206 2.90 8.53 -5.64
CA PHE A 206 1.83 8.77 -6.60
C PHE A 206 2.08 10.06 -7.40
N PHE A 207 2.36 11.19 -6.74
CA PHE A 207 2.55 12.49 -7.42
C PHE A 207 3.74 12.51 -8.39
N THR A 208 4.84 11.83 -8.08
CA THR A 208 6.02 11.75 -8.96
C THR A 208 5.76 10.95 -10.25
N LYS A 209 4.76 10.06 -10.27
CA LYS A 209 4.42 9.23 -11.44
C LYS A 209 3.62 9.98 -12.51
N PHE A 210 2.95 11.08 -12.16
CA PHE A 210 2.12 11.83 -13.11
C PHE A 210 2.52 13.30 -13.26
N TYR A 211 3.22 13.87 -12.27
CA TYR A 211 3.53 15.29 -12.24
C TYR A 211 4.99 15.53 -12.62
N LYS A 212 5.23 16.06 -13.82
CA LYS A 212 6.51 16.68 -14.16
C LYS A 212 6.51 18.12 -13.64
N GLY A 213 7.34 18.41 -12.65
CA GLY A 213 7.57 19.77 -12.18
C GLY A 213 8.13 20.66 -13.30
N GLY A 214 7.68 21.92 -13.34
CA GLY A 214 8.09 22.89 -14.38
C GLY A 214 6.99 23.82 -14.90
N GLY A 215 5.80 23.79 -14.31
CA GLY A 215 4.72 24.72 -14.68
C GLY A 215 5.10 26.17 -14.38
N ILE A 216 4.95 27.05 -15.37
CA ILE A 216 4.97 28.51 -15.17
C ILE A 216 3.79 28.89 -14.26
N ARG A 217 4.07 29.62 -13.17
CA ARG A 217 2.99 30.19 -12.33
C ARG A 217 2.13 31.07 -13.23
N TYR A 218 0.83 30.77 -13.28
CA TYR A 218 -0.15 31.63 -13.92
C TYR A 218 -0.12 32.99 -13.20
N ASN A 219 0.41 34.01 -13.88
CA ASN A 219 0.38 35.39 -13.43
C ASN A 219 -0.66 36.12 -14.29
N PRO A 220 -1.91 36.30 -13.82
CA PRO A 220 -3.00 36.71 -14.69
C PRO A 220 -2.80 38.09 -15.31
N PHE A 221 -1.98 38.99 -14.73
CA PHE A 221 -1.71 40.31 -15.30
C PHE A 221 -0.33 40.82 -14.88
N GLY A 222 0.66 40.67 -15.76
CA GLY A 222 1.96 41.33 -15.62
C GLY A 222 1.90 42.82 -15.95
N MET A 223 1.27 43.64 -15.11
CA MET A 223 1.38 45.08 -15.23
C MET A 223 2.78 45.53 -14.75
N LYS A 224 3.73 45.65 -15.69
CA LYS A 224 4.92 46.47 -15.46
C LYS A 224 4.47 47.92 -15.44
N ARG A 225 4.31 48.52 -14.25
CA ARG A 225 4.17 49.98 -14.14
C ARG A 225 5.44 50.63 -14.71
N ARG A 226 5.31 51.27 -15.87
CA ARG A 226 6.30 52.18 -16.43
C ARG A 226 5.56 53.49 -16.66
N PHE A 227 6.02 54.54 -15.96
CA PHE A 227 5.53 55.92 -15.97
C PHE A 227 4.34 56.23 -15.06
N THR A 228 4.65 56.69 -13.85
CA THR A 228 3.88 57.76 -13.18
C THR A 228 4.81 58.96 -13.10
N THR A 229 4.44 60.05 -13.79
CA THR A 229 5.03 61.37 -13.63
C THR A 229 4.67 61.85 -12.22
N GLU A 230 5.68 62.11 -11.39
CA GLU A 230 5.51 62.96 -10.22
C GLU A 230 5.72 64.39 -10.72
N GLU A 231 4.64 65.19 -10.70
CA GLU A 231 4.73 66.65 -10.67
C GLU A 231 5.18 67.11 -9.28
#